data_AF-A0A4Q0PEB9-F1
#
_entry.id   AF-A0A4Q0PEB9-F1
#
_cell.length_a   1.000
_cell.length_b   1.000
_cell.length_c   1.000
_cell.angle_alpha   90.00
_cell.angle_beta   90.00
_cell.angle_gamma   90.00
#
_symmetry.space_group_name_H-M   'P 1'
#
loop_
_entity.id
_entity.type
_entity.pdbx_description
1 polymer ?
#
loop_
_entity_poly.entity_id
_entity_poly.type
_entity_poly.pdbx_seq_one_letter_code
_entity_poly.pdbx_strand_id
1 'polypeptide(L)'
;MRNLIITLFCICCLTLAYGFYLRYFTEDLVAGDRFLGLTILAVSFIVMPLFLYHRWKDRKVKDYMLDEDNIRRMREFNDSKESRKKPENQ
;
A
#
# COMPACT_ATOMS: atom_id res chain seq x y z
N MET A 1 3.20 7.83 -11.66
CA MET A 1 3.34 6.59 -10.85
C MET A 1 2.10 6.29 -10.01
N ARG A 2 1.55 7.27 -9.25
CA ARG A 2 0.32 7.09 -8.44
C ARG A 2 -0.87 6.47 -9.20
N ASN A 3 -1.00 6.82 -10.48
CA ASN A 3 -2.12 6.37 -11.31
C ASN A 3 -1.97 4.91 -11.79
N LEU A 4 -0.76 4.34 -11.83
CA LEU A 4 -0.53 2.98 -12.31
C LEU A 4 -1.19 1.92 -11.41
N ILE A 5 -1.09 2.08 -10.09
CA ILE A 5 -1.81 1.21 -9.15
C ILE A 5 -3.31 1.31 -9.36
N ILE A 6 -3.82 2.54 -9.51
CA ILE A 6 -5.26 2.78 -9.65
C ILE A 6 -5.76 2.12 -10.95
N THR A 7 -5.04 2.28 -12.06
CA THR A 7 -5.37 1.63 -13.33
C THR A 7 -5.35 0.10 -13.21
N LEU A 8 -4.36 -0.47 -12.51
CA LEU A 8 -4.24 -1.91 -12.29
C LEU A 8 -5.37 -2.45 -11.40
N PHE A 9 -5.77 -1.71 -10.37
CA PHE A 9 -6.91 -2.05 -9.53
C PHE A 9 -8.23 -2.00 -10.32
N CYS A 10 -8.43 -0.98 -11.16
CA CYS A 10 -9.61 -0.90 -12.04
C CYS A 10 -9.70 -2.10 -12.99
N ILE A 11 -8.60 -2.54 -13.59
CA ILE A 11 -8.57 -3.74 -14.46
C ILE A 11 -8.95 -5.01 -13.66
N CYS A 12 -8.53 -5.11 -12.40
CA CYS A 12 -8.91 -6.22 -11.53
C CYS A 12 -10.41 -6.20 -11.21
N CYS A 13 -10.99 -5.03 -10.95
CA CYS A 13 -12.44 -4.89 -10.75
C CYS A 13 -13.23 -5.27 -12.03
N LEU A 14 -12.73 -4.90 -13.21
CA LEU A 14 -13.36 -5.25 -14.49
C LEU A 14 -13.33 -6.78 -14.74
N THR A 15 -12.20 -7.43 -14.46
CA THR A 15 -12.08 -8.90 -14.61
C THR A 15 -12.93 -9.67 -13.60
N LEU A 16 -13.03 -9.18 -12.35
CA LEU A 16 -13.99 -9.71 -11.36
C LEU A 16 -15.44 -9.55 -11.81
N ALA A 17 -15.81 -8.38 -12.33
CA ALA A 17 -17.15 -8.14 -12.86
C ALA A 17 -17.45 -9.04 -14.07
N TYR A 18 -16.47 -9.28 -14.94
CA TYR A 18 -16.61 -10.20 -16.06
C TYR A 18 -16.80 -11.66 -15.61
N GLY A 19 -16.06 -12.11 -14.60
CA GLY A 19 -16.26 -13.43 -14.00
C GLY A 19 -17.65 -13.59 -13.36
N PHE A 20 -18.15 -12.53 -12.71
CA PHE A 20 -19.53 -12.49 -12.19
C PHE A 20 -20.58 -12.51 -13.30
N TYR A 21 -20.33 -11.79 -14.40
CA TYR A 21 -21.20 -11.77 -15.56
C TYR A 21 -21.33 -13.17 -16.19
N LEU A 22 -20.21 -13.88 -16.39
CA LEU A 22 -20.21 -15.26 -16.88
C LEU A 22 -21.03 -16.20 -15.99
N ARG A 23 -20.87 -16.08 -14.68
CA ARG A 23 -21.63 -16.91 -13.72
C ARG A 23 -23.13 -16.60 -13.72
N TYR A 24 -23.52 -15.34 -13.91
CA TYR A 24 -24.92 -14.90 -13.78
C TYR A 24 -25.70 -14.92 -15.09
N PHE A 25 -25.07 -14.58 -16.22
CA PHE A 25 -25.74 -14.48 -17.53
C PHE A 25 -25.62 -15.73 -18.39
N THR A 26 -24.61 -16.57 -18.19
CA THR A 26 -24.33 -17.73 -19.05
C THR A 26 -24.73 -19.07 -18.42
N GLU A 27 -25.19 -19.07 -17.15
CA GLU A 27 -25.55 -20.25 -16.33
C GLU A 27 -24.45 -21.34 -16.20
N ASP A 28 -23.29 -21.15 -16.82
CA ASP A 28 -22.11 -21.99 -16.73
C ASP A 28 -21.38 -21.79 -15.39
N LEU A 29 -21.98 -22.32 -14.31
CA LEU A 29 -21.47 -22.28 -12.94
C LEU A 29 -20.02 -22.78 -12.84
N VAL A 30 -19.67 -23.84 -13.57
CA VAL A 30 -18.34 -24.47 -13.51
C VAL A 30 -17.26 -23.58 -14.12
N ALA A 31 -17.56 -22.93 -15.25
CA ALA A 31 -16.62 -22.03 -15.91
C ALA A 31 -16.49 -20.71 -15.14
N GLY A 32 -17.61 -20.17 -14.66
CA GLY A 32 -17.67 -18.97 -13.83
C GLY A 32 -16.87 -19.10 -12.55
N ASP A 33 -17.04 -20.20 -11.80
CA ASP A 33 -16.34 -20.41 -10.52
C ASP A 33 -14.83 -20.60 -10.70
N ARG A 34 -14.40 -21.27 -11.77
CA ARG A 34 -12.98 -21.38 -12.12
C ARG A 34 -12.38 -20.03 -12.44
N PHE A 35 -13.07 -19.20 -13.24
CA PHE A 35 -12.60 -17.86 -13.57
C PHE A 35 -12.56 -16.94 -12.35
N LEU A 36 -13.57 -17.01 -11.48
CA LEU A 36 -13.63 -16.21 -10.25
C LEU A 36 -12.48 -16.59 -9.31
N GLY A 37 -12.28 -17.88 -9.07
CA GLY A 37 -11.20 -18.39 -8.23
C GLY A 37 -9.82 -18.03 -8.79
N LEU A 38 -9.62 -18.18 -10.09
CA LEU A 38 -8.35 -17.85 -10.75
C LEU A 38 -8.08 -16.34 -10.73
N THR A 39 -9.12 -15.52 -10.88
CA THR A 39 -9.00 -14.05 -10.76
C THR A 39 -8.62 -13.64 -9.35
N ILE A 40 -9.28 -14.20 -8.32
CA ILE A 40 -8.97 -13.91 -6.92
C ILE A 40 -7.55 -14.37 -6.57
N LEU A 41 -7.13 -15.55 -7.04
CA LEU A 41 -5.78 -16.06 -6.86
C LEU A 41 -4.74 -15.12 -7.50
N ALA A 42 -4.96 -14.72 -8.75
CA ALA A 42 -4.09 -13.79 -9.46
C ALA A 42 -4.01 -12.42 -8.77
N VAL A 43 -5.13 -11.90 -8.27
CA VAL A 43 -5.16 -10.65 -7.50
C VAL A 43 -4.33 -10.78 -6.23
N SER A 44 -4.50 -11.86 -5.47
CA SER A 44 -3.76 -12.09 -4.24
C SER A 44 -2.25 -12.21 -4.48
N PHE A 45 -1.83 -12.96 -5.52
CA PHE A 45 -0.41 -13.20 -5.77
C PHE A 45 0.29 -12.12 -6.59
N ILE A 46 -0.42 -11.31 -7.37
CA ILE A 46 0.19 -10.29 -8.23
C ILE A 46 -0.09 -8.90 -7.68
N VAL A 47 -1.37 -8.55 -7.50
CA VAL A 47 -1.77 -7.19 -7.11
C VAL A 47 -1.26 -6.86 -5.71
N MET A 48 -1.39 -7.79 -4.76
CA MET A 48 -0.96 -7.56 -3.38
C MET A 48 0.55 -7.29 -3.24
N PRO A 49 1.47 -8.13 -3.74
CA PRO A 49 2.90 -7.84 -3.64
C PRO A 49 3.31 -6.64 -4.47
N LEU A 50 2.72 -6.43 -5.65
CA LEU A 50 3.01 -5.26 -6.50
C LEU A 50 2.59 -3.95 -5.80
N PHE A 51 1.43 -3.97 -5.13
CA PHE A 51 0.94 -2.87 -4.32
C PHE A 51 1.89 -2.56 -3.16
N LEU A 52 2.35 -3.59 -2.44
CA LEU A 52 3.30 -3.45 -1.33
C LEU A 52 4.62 -2.83 -1.79
N TYR A 53 5.19 -3.35 -2.90
CA TYR A 53 6.44 -2.85 -3.45
C TYR A 53 6.35 -1.38 -3.86
N HIS A 54 5.28 -1.01 -4.57
CA HIS A 54 5.09 0.37 -4.98
C HIS A 54 4.87 1.31 -3.79
N ARG A 55 4.10 0.88 -2.79
CA ARG A 55 3.85 1.67 -1.57
C ARG A 55 5.12 1.91 -0.77
N TRP A 56 6.06 0.97 -0.78
CA TRP A 56 7.32 1.06 -0.05
C TRP A 56 8.43 1.83 -0.79
N LYS A 57 8.26 2.14 -2.08
CA LYS A 57 9.30 2.80 -2.88
C LYS A 57 9.74 4.17 -2.35
N ASP A 58 8.81 4.96 -1.82
CA ASP A 58 9.09 6.33 -1.34
C ASP A 58 9.36 6.40 0.18
N ARG A 59 9.38 5.27 0.89
CA ARG A 59 9.60 5.22 2.33
C ARG A 59 10.97 4.59 2.59
N LYS A 60 11.96 5.41 2.93
CA LYS A 60 13.24 4.90 3.45
C LYS A 60 12.95 4.20 4.77
N VAL A 61 12.94 2.87 4.77
CA VAL A 61 12.77 2.04 5.98
C VAL A 61 13.77 2.47 7.06
N LYS A 62 14.96 2.90 6.63
CA LYS A 62 16.04 3.40 7.48
C LYS A 62 15.66 4.63 8.33
N ASP A 63 14.79 5.52 7.83
CA ASP A 63 14.35 6.70 8.59
C ASP A 63 13.38 6.33 9.72
N TYR A 64 12.85 5.10 9.73
CA TYR A 64 11.99 4.56 10.79
C TYR A 64 12.72 3.63 11.76
N MET A 65 14.00 3.34 11.50
CA MET A 65 14.84 2.58 12.41
C MET A 65 15.46 3.52 13.46
N LEU A 66 15.56 3.02 14.71
CA LEU A 66 16.27 3.67 15.79
C LEU A 66 17.78 3.49 15.60
N ASP A 67 18.31 4.11 14.55
CA ASP A 67 19.73 4.24 14.30
C ASP A 67 20.32 5.32 15.23
N GLU A 68 21.59 5.20 15.61
CA GLU A 68 22.27 6.17 16.48
C GLU A 68 22.17 7.60 15.92
N ASP A 69 22.24 7.76 14.60
CA ASP A 69 22.10 9.07 13.94
C ASP A 69 20.68 9.65 14.05
N ASN A 70 19.65 8.81 14.11
CA ASN A 70 18.26 9.21 14.25
C ASN A 70 17.93 9.55 15.71
N ILE A 71 18.44 8.75 16.66
CA ILE A 71 18.34 9.01 18.10
C ILE A 71 19.04 10.33 18.45
N ARG A 72 20.23 10.59 17.88
CA ARG A 72 20.96 11.85 18.08
C ARG A 72 20.14 13.05 17.59
N ARG A 73 19.56 12.97 16.40
CA ARG A 73 18.65 14.00 15.85
C ARG A 73 17.41 14.23 16.73
N MET A 74 16.83 13.18 17.31
CA MET A 74 15.70 13.32 18.25
C MET A 74 16.10 14.05 19.53
N ARG A 75 17.29 13.78 20.08
CA ARG A 75 17.81 14.47 21.27
C ARG A 75 18.07 15.95 20.98
N GLU A 76 18.77 16.26 19.89
CA GLU A 76 19.05 17.64 19.47
C GLU A 76 17.76 18.45 19.21
N PHE A 77 16.73 17.82 18.63
CA PHE A 77 15.43 18.45 18.45
C PHE A 77 14.72 18.73 19.79
N ASN A 78 14.90 17.88 20.80
CA ASN A 78 14.30 18.08 22.11
C ASN A 78 15.03 19.19 22.90
N ASP A 79 16.36 19.19 22.88
CA ASP A 79 17.20 20.20 23.57
C ASP A 79 17.02 21.60 22.97
N SER A 80 16.89 21.69 21.64
CA SER A 80 16.57 22.95 20.96
C SER A 80 15.15 23.45 21.28
N LYS A 81 14.20 22.56 21.55
CA LYS A 81 12.83 22.92 21.97
C LYS A 81 12.79 23.39 23.43
N GLU A 82 13.56 22.76 24.31
CA GLU A 82 13.72 23.13 25.72
C GLU A 82 14.31 24.54 25.85
N SER A 83 15.39 24.82 25.10
CA SER A 83 16.04 26.14 25.06
C SER A 83 15.17 27.23 24.42
N ARG A 84 14.34 26.89 23.42
CA ARG A 84 13.37 27.82 22.79
C ARG A 84 12.13 28.08 23.63
N LYS A 85 11.80 27.23 24.60
CA LYS A 85 10.77 27.51 25.64
C LYS A 85 11.29 28.41 26.76
N LYS A 86 12.59 28.74 26.76
CA LYS A 86 13.26 29.57 27.77
C LYS A 86 13.54 31.02 27.34
N PRO A 87 12.63 31.73 26.65
CA PRO A 87 12.42 33.16 26.85
C PRO A 87 11.01 33.32 27.46
N GLU A 88 10.79 33.94 28.61
CA GLU A 88 11.05 35.35 28.89
C GLU A 88 10.63 35.56 30.36
N ASN A 89 11.53 35.32 31.31
CA ASN A 89 11.36 35.73 32.71
C ASN A 89 12.76 36.13 33.23
N GLN A 90 13.24 37.27 32.73
CA GLN A 90 14.19 38.15 33.41
C GLN A 90 13.63 39.56 33.34
#